data_AF-A0A0W0VFK5-F1
#
_entry.id   AF-A0A0W0VFK5-F1
#
_cell.length_a   1.000
_cell.length_b   1.000
_cell.length_c   1.000
_cell.angle_alpha   90.00
_cell.angle_beta   90.00
_cell.angle_gamma   90.00
#
_symmetry.space_group_name_H-M   'P 1'
#
loop_
_entity.id
_entity.type
_entity.pdbx_description
1 polymer ?
#
loop_
_entity_poly.entity_id
_entity_poly.type
_entity_poly.pdbx_seq_one_letter_code
_entity_poly.pdbx_strand_id
1 'polypeptide(L)'
;MSDKELYSSPLGQKTTYVETYNSSLLFPISRGPKREDIGINNQQLPFYGYDLWTAYELSWLNNKGKPVVAVADILIPCDSPNLIESKSLKLYLNSFNNSHFDSTETVVQTLVNDLSKSAGSPVNVTIFPPEHFSLSRIEDMNGFCLDELDVRCDEYQVNSSLLTIEGESVVNDYSVYSHLLKSNCPVTGQPDWGTLAITYSGPRINNDSLLKYIVSFRNHNEFHEQCVERIFTDLMTHCQAKELCVYARYTRRGGLDINPIRSSSYIAPPRNIRLYRQ
;
A
#
# COMPACT_ATOMS: atom_id res chain seq x y z
N MET A 1 16.66 9.76 -1.99
CA MET A 1 16.36 10.94 -1.17
C MET A 1 17.21 10.87 0.06
N SER A 2 17.95 11.93 0.37
CA SER A 2 18.59 12.07 1.67
C SER A 2 17.52 12.34 2.74
N ASP A 3 17.79 12.04 4.02
CA ASP A 3 16.85 12.34 5.13
C ASP A 3 16.37 13.81 5.09
N LYS A 4 17.21 14.74 4.60
CA LYS A 4 16.89 16.16 4.43
C LYS A 4 15.75 16.45 3.45
N GLU A 5 15.58 15.64 2.41
CA GLU A 5 14.47 15.82 1.45
C GLU A 5 13.16 15.23 1.98
N LEU A 6 13.22 14.28 2.92
CA LEU A 6 12.01 13.79 3.58
C LEU A 6 11.38 14.87 4.49
N TYR A 7 12.19 15.80 5.02
CA TYR A 7 11.71 16.94 5.82
C TYR A 7 10.94 17.99 5.02
N SER A 8 11.02 18.01 3.68
CA SER A 8 10.15 18.86 2.84
C SER A 8 8.77 18.22 2.59
N SER A 9 8.56 16.97 3.02
CA SER A 9 7.23 16.38 3.09
C SER A 9 6.33 17.19 4.02
N PRO A 10 5.03 17.35 3.70
CA PRO A 10 4.09 18.01 4.61
C PRO A 10 3.86 17.20 5.90
N LEU A 11 4.24 15.92 5.98
CA LEU A 11 4.13 15.11 7.21
C LEU A 11 4.89 15.78 8.37
N GLY A 12 4.26 15.81 9.56
CA GLY A 12 4.83 16.47 10.75
C GLY A 12 4.77 18.01 10.76
N GLN A 13 4.43 18.67 9.64
CA GLN A 13 4.32 20.14 9.56
C GLN A 13 2.90 20.66 9.83
N LYS A 14 2.80 21.94 10.23
CA LYS A 14 1.52 22.66 10.42
C LYS A 14 0.84 22.84 9.05
N THR A 15 -0.37 22.33 8.92
CA THR A 15 -1.12 22.31 7.65
C THR A 15 -1.81 23.65 7.39
N THR A 16 -1.58 24.24 6.21
CA THR A 16 -2.42 25.31 5.65
C THR A 16 -3.34 24.68 4.61
N TYR A 17 -4.66 24.81 4.78
CA TYR A 17 -5.62 24.32 3.81
C TYR A 17 -5.72 25.28 2.63
N VAL A 18 -5.66 24.76 1.40
CA VAL A 18 -6.01 25.54 0.21
C VAL A 18 -7.50 25.42 -0.05
N GLU A 19 -8.11 26.50 -0.51
CA GLU A 19 -9.55 26.55 -0.77
C GLU A 19 -9.91 26.15 -2.21
N THR A 20 -8.92 26.06 -3.11
CA THR A 20 -9.13 25.74 -4.52
C THR A 20 -8.14 24.71 -5.02
N TYR A 21 -8.49 24.06 -6.12
CA TYR A 21 -7.74 22.98 -6.74
C TYR A 21 -6.28 23.38 -6.93
N ASN A 22 -5.39 22.50 -6.48
CA ASN A 22 -3.95 22.74 -6.56
C ASN A 22 -3.15 21.43 -6.66
N SER A 23 -2.71 21.09 -7.87
CA SER A 23 -1.89 19.90 -8.12
C SER A 23 -0.44 20.00 -7.63
N SER A 24 0.05 21.21 -7.31
CA SER A 24 1.42 21.39 -6.77
C SER A 24 1.59 20.84 -5.35
N LEU A 25 0.49 20.46 -4.68
CA LEU A 25 0.51 19.86 -3.35
C LEU A 25 1.03 18.43 -3.35
N LEU A 26 0.97 17.73 -4.48
CA LEU A 26 1.44 16.35 -4.60
C LEU A 26 2.95 16.27 -4.39
N PHE A 27 3.36 15.41 -3.47
CA PHE A 27 4.76 15.21 -3.13
C PHE A 27 5.19 13.79 -3.52
N PRO A 28 6.00 13.64 -4.59
CA PRO A 28 6.52 12.35 -4.99
C PRO A 28 7.69 11.93 -4.08
N ILE A 29 7.76 10.64 -3.76
CA ILE A 29 8.89 10.02 -3.05
C ILE A 29 9.49 8.97 -3.96
N SER A 30 10.78 9.11 -4.27
CA SER A 30 11.49 8.14 -5.11
C SER A 30 11.55 6.77 -4.43
N ARG A 31 11.18 5.71 -5.17
CA ARG A 31 11.27 4.32 -4.69
C ARG A 31 12.72 3.82 -4.62
N GLY A 32 13.58 4.37 -5.48
CA GLY A 32 14.91 3.84 -5.77
C GLY A 32 15.82 3.59 -4.56
N PRO A 33 16.04 4.61 -3.71
CA PRO A 33 16.94 4.48 -2.56
C PRO A 33 16.53 3.36 -1.59
N LYS A 34 15.23 3.24 -1.32
CA LYS A 34 14.71 2.24 -0.37
C LYS A 34 14.67 0.84 -0.94
N ARG A 35 14.58 0.71 -2.27
CA ARG A 35 14.79 -0.54 -3.00
C ARG A 35 16.25 -0.99 -2.94
N GLU A 36 17.18 -0.06 -3.11
CA GLU A 36 18.62 -0.35 -3.00
C GLU A 36 19.00 -0.83 -1.58
N ASP A 37 18.42 -0.23 -0.53
CA ASP A 37 18.59 -0.66 0.87
C ASP A 37 18.24 -2.15 1.11
N ILE A 38 17.38 -2.74 0.26
CA ILE A 38 16.95 -4.16 0.33
C ILE A 38 17.44 -4.99 -0.85
N GLY A 39 18.43 -4.49 -1.59
CA GLY A 39 19.09 -5.23 -2.67
C GLY A 39 18.28 -5.35 -3.96
N ILE A 40 17.22 -4.56 -4.15
CA ILE A 40 16.44 -4.52 -5.39
C ILE A 40 17.16 -3.66 -6.43
N ASN A 41 17.31 -4.22 -7.63
CA ASN A 41 17.77 -3.46 -8.79
C ASN A 41 16.61 -2.65 -9.40
N ASN A 42 16.70 -1.32 -9.36
CA ASN A 42 15.68 -0.42 -9.92
C ASN A 42 15.49 -0.53 -11.43
N GLN A 43 16.46 -1.08 -12.17
CA GLN A 43 16.34 -1.30 -13.62
C GLN A 43 15.65 -2.62 -13.96
N GLN A 44 15.59 -3.55 -13.01
CA GLN A 44 15.02 -4.87 -13.21
C GLN A 44 14.38 -5.34 -11.90
N LEU A 45 13.11 -4.98 -11.71
CA LEU A 45 12.37 -5.35 -10.52
C LEU A 45 12.14 -6.86 -10.47
N PRO A 46 12.26 -7.51 -9.30
CA PRO A 46 12.02 -8.94 -9.13
C PRO A 46 10.52 -9.28 -9.06
N PHE A 47 9.65 -8.27 -9.20
CA PHE A 47 8.20 -8.39 -9.05
C PHE A 47 7.46 -7.52 -10.05
N TYR A 48 6.22 -7.91 -10.30
CA TYR A 48 5.12 -7.12 -10.84
C TYR A 48 4.21 -6.66 -9.70
N GLY A 49 3.29 -5.74 -9.99
CA GLY A 49 2.28 -5.31 -9.04
C GLY A 49 2.01 -3.82 -9.06
N TYR A 50 1.37 -3.33 -8.00
CA TYR A 50 0.90 -1.96 -7.87
C TYR A 50 0.62 -1.64 -6.41
N ASP A 51 0.45 -0.34 -6.15
CA ASP A 51 -0.09 0.17 -4.91
C ASP A 51 -1.53 0.60 -5.17
N LEU A 52 -2.49 -0.12 -4.59
CA LEU A 52 -3.91 0.18 -4.71
C LEU A 52 -4.35 1.04 -3.53
N TRP A 53 -4.71 2.29 -3.80
CA TRP A 53 -5.21 3.22 -2.81
C TRP A 53 -6.73 3.32 -2.86
N THR A 54 -7.36 3.47 -1.70
CA THR A 54 -8.78 3.82 -1.60
C THR A 54 -8.90 5.22 -0.99
N ALA A 55 -9.45 6.17 -1.74
CA ALA A 55 -9.77 7.52 -1.30
C ALA A 55 -11.25 7.61 -0.91
N TYR A 56 -11.52 7.54 0.39
CA TYR A 56 -12.89 7.47 0.92
C TYR A 56 -13.58 8.83 1.06
N GLU A 57 -12.80 9.92 1.01
CA GLU A 57 -13.25 11.28 1.32
C GLU A 57 -13.18 12.19 0.07
N LEU A 58 -13.33 11.65 -1.14
CA LEU A 58 -13.30 12.45 -2.36
C LEU A 58 -14.58 13.28 -2.50
N SER A 59 -14.44 14.60 -2.62
CA SER A 59 -15.55 15.53 -2.82
C SER A 59 -15.17 16.74 -3.66
N TRP A 60 -16.14 17.31 -4.39
CA TRP A 60 -15.99 18.51 -5.20
C TRP A 60 -17.33 19.22 -5.40
N LEU A 61 -17.34 20.40 -6.05
CA LEU A 61 -18.57 21.10 -6.44
C LEU A 61 -18.89 20.86 -7.91
N ASN A 62 -20.15 20.60 -8.23
CA ASN A 62 -20.60 20.65 -9.63
C ASN A 62 -20.75 22.11 -10.12
N ASN A 63 -21.08 22.30 -11.40
CA ASN A 63 -21.27 23.62 -12.02
C ASN A 63 -22.31 24.55 -11.37
N LYS A 64 -23.15 24.04 -10.46
CA LYS A 64 -24.13 24.83 -9.71
C LYS A 64 -23.70 25.08 -8.26
N GLY A 65 -22.46 24.75 -7.90
CA GLY A 65 -21.94 24.85 -6.54
C GLY A 65 -22.50 23.80 -5.59
N LYS A 66 -23.19 22.75 -6.09
CA LYS A 66 -23.68 21.65 -5.23
C LYS A 66 -22.54 20.65 -4.98
N PRO A 67 -22.27 20.28 -3.72
CA PRO A 67 -21.30 19.24 -3.40
C PRO A 67 -21.66 17.88 -4.00
N VAL A 68 -20.64 17.19 -4.49
CA VAL A 68 -20.65 15.81 -4.95
C VAL A 68 -19.65 15.04 -4.10
N VAL A 69 -20.00 13.80 -3.72
CA VAL A 69 -19.15 12.91 -2.93
C VAL A 69 -18.99 11.58 -3.64
N ALA A 70 -17.81 10.99 -3.52
CA ALA A 70 -17.51 9.70 -4.11
C ALA A 70 -16.39 8.98 -3.35
N VAL A 71 -16.19 7.70 -3.67
CA VAL A 71 -14.99 6.94 -3.31
C VAL A 71 -14.18 6.72 -4.57
N ALA A 72 -12.85 6.79 -4.49
CA ALA A 72 -11.99 6.48 -5.63
C ALA A 72 -11.00 5.36 -5.32
N ASP A 73 -10.82 4.46 -6.27
CA ASP A 73 -9.67 3.58 -6.34
C ASP A 73 -8.60 4.25 -7.21
N ILE A 74 -7.36 4.29 -6.71
CA ILE A 74 -6.20 4.81 -7.43
C ILE A 74 -5.15 3.70 -7.48
N LEU A 75 -4.77 3.28 -8.67
CA LEU A 75 -3.80 2.22 -8.89
C LEU A 75 -2.52 2.80 -9.46
N ILE A 76 -1.47 2.78 -8.65
CA ILE A 76 -0.13 3.24 -9.01
C ILE A 76 0.75 2.03 -9.32
N PRO A 77 1.28 1.86 -10.54
CA PRO A 77 2.15 0.74 -10.89
C PRO A 77 3.39 0.66 -9.98
N CYS A 78 3.81 -0.55 -9.59
CA CYS A 78 5.00 -0.70 -8.75
C CYS A 78 6.30 -0.30 -9.47
N ASP A 79 6.32 -0.30 -10.80
CA ASP A 79 7.44 0.16 -11.62
C ASP A 79 7.49 1.68 -11.82
N SER A 80 6.53 2.42 -11.24
CA SER A 80 6.61 3.89 -11.16
C SER A 80 7.91 4.35 -10.46
N PRO A 81 8.61 5.37 -10.98
CA PRO A 81 9.80 5.92 -10.31
C PRO A 81 9.52 6.42 -8.89
N ASN A 82 8.31 6.94 -8.66
CA ASN A 82 7.89 7.52 -7.40
C ASN A 82 6.61 6.88 -6.87
N LEU A 83 6.55 6.70 -5.54
CA LEU A 83 5.28 6.64 -4.82
C LEU A 83 4.80 8.06 -4.49
N ILE A 84 3.54 8.20 -4.07
CA ILE A 84 2.97 9.49 -3.67
C ILE A 84 2.82 9.52 -2.15
N GLU A 85 3.30 10.58 -1.52
CA GLU A 85 3.22 10.74 -0.06
C GLU A 85 1.75 10.95 0.39
N SER A 86 1.29 10.16 1.36
CA SER A 86 -0.14 10.05 1.73
C SER A 86 -0.77 11.36 2.23
N LYS A 87 -0.06 12.16 3.03
CA LYS A 87 -0.55 13.48 3.48
C LYS A 87 -0.61 14.45 2.31
N SER A 88 0.37 14.46 1.42
CA SER A 88 0.35 15.28 0.21
C SER A 88 -0.85 14.94 -0.69
N LEU A 89 -1.15 13.64 -0.86
CA LEU A 89 -2.33 13.17 -1.59
C LEU A 89 -3.62 13.64 -0.91
N LYS A 90 -3.71 13.52 0.41
CA LYS A 90 -4.87 14.04 1.18
C LYS A 90 -5.09 15.53 0.94
N LEU A 91 -4.03 16.34 1.02
CA LEU A 91 -4.12 17.79 0.84
C LEU A 91 -4.51 18.14 -0.60
N TYR A 92 -3.95 17.42 -1.58
CA TYR A 92 -4.35 17.52 -2.97
C TYR A 92 -5.83 17.22 -3.16
N LEU A 93 -6.34 16.09 -2.65
CA LEU A 93 -7.77 15.75 -2.78
C LEU A 93 -8.66 16.78 -2.06
N ASN A 94 -8.26 17.28 -0.89
CA ASN A 94 -9.00 18.33 -0.19
C ASN A 94 -9.10 19.64 -0.99
N SER A 95 -8.16 19.92 -1.90
CA SER A 95 -8.22 21.09 -2.77
C SER A 95 -9.41 21.03 -3.77
N PHE A 96 -9.99 19.85 -3.97
CA PHE A 96 -11.17 19.66 -4.81
C PHE A 96 -12.46 20.11 -4.11
N ASN A 97 -12.51 20.10 -2.77
CA ASN A 97 -13.74 20.23 -1.98
C ASN A 97 -14.59 21.47 -2.31
N ASN A 98 -13.95 22.61 -2.60
CA ASN A 98 -14.63 23.85 -3.00
C ASN A 98 -14.38 24.23 -4.47
N SER A 99 -13.81 23.32 -5.25
CA SER A 99 -13.50 23.53 -6.67
C SER A 99 -14.64 23.02 -7.54
N HIS A 100 -14.94 23.78 -8.60
CA HIS A 100 -15.99 23.41 -9.55
C HIS A 100 -15.41 22.50 -10.64
N PHE A 101 -16.10 21.39 -10.91
CA PHE A 101 -15.82 20.51 -12.05
C PHE A 101 -17.10 20.24 -12.85
N ASP A 102 -16.95 20.21 -14.17
CA ASP A 102 -18.06 20.05 -15.11
C ASP A 102 -18.75 18.69 -14.98
N SER A 103 -17.97 17.63 -14.76
CA SER A 103 -18.47 16.28 -14.59
C SER A 103 -17.52 15.38 -13.80
N THR A 104 -17.98 14.19 -13.42
CA THR A 104 -17.15 13.15 -12.79
C THR A 104 -16.00 12.72 -13.70
N GLU A 105 -16.22 12.65 -15.01
CA GLU A 105 -15.20 12.30 -16.00
C GLU A 105 -14.05 13.33 -16.01
N THR A 106 -14.35 14.62 -15.87
CA THR A 106 -13.33 15.66 -15.72
C THR A 106 -12.50 15.43 -14.45
N VAL A 107 -13.14 15.09 -13.33
CA VAL A 107 -12.43 14.76 -12.08
C VAL A 107 -11.51 13.55 -12.27
N VAL A 108 -11.99 12.48 -12.89
CA VAL A 108 -11.17 11.29 -13.21
C VAL A 108 -9.95 11.69 -14.05
N GLN A 109 -10.15 12.45 -15.12
CA GLN A 109 -9.05 12.88 -16.00
C GLN A 109 -8.04 13.75 -15.27
N THR A 110 -8.49 14.69 -14.43
CA THR A 110 -7.61 15.52 -13.61
C THR A 110 -6.75 14.65 -12.67
N LEU A 111 -7.38 13.74 -11.92
CA LEU A 111 -6.68 12.82 -11.02
C LEU A 111 -5.68 11.96 -11.79
N VAL A 112 -6.07 11.34 -12.91
CA VAL A 112 -5.17 10.53 -13.74
C VAL A 112 -3.96 11.36 -14.19
N ASN A 113 -4.17 12.56 -14.72
CA ASN A 113 -3.08 13.40 -15.24
C ASN A 113 -2.10 13.80 -14.15
N ASP A 114 -2.59 14.32 -13.03
CA ASP A 114 -1.76 14.85 -11.94
C ASP A 114 -1.00 13.74 -11.22
N LEU A 115 -1.70 12.63 -10.89
CA LEU A 115 -1.10 11.51 -10.19
C LEU A 115 -0.09 10.78 -11.09
N SER A 116 -0.37 10.63 -12.39
CA SER A 116 0.60 10.07 -13.34
C SER A 116 1.86 10.92 -13.44
N LYS A 117 1.69 12.25 -13.46
CA LYS A 117 2.82 13.19 -13.47
C LYS A 117 3.65 13.10 -12.18
N SER A 118 3.01 12.97 -11.02
CA SER A 118 3.70 12.83 -9.73
C SER A 118 4.42 11.47 -9.61
N ALA A 119 3.75 10.38 -9.95
CA ALA A 119 4.32 9.03 -9.92
C ALA A 119 5.43 8.83 -10.98
N GLY A 120 5.37 9.57 -12.09
CA GLY A 120 6.26 9.41 -13.24
C GLY A 120 5.89 8.20 -14.12
N SER A 121 4.66 7.70 -14.02
CA SER A 121 4.15 6.54 -14.75
C SER A 121 2.61 6.63 -14.85
N PRO A 122 1.94 6.04 -15.87
CA PRO A 122 0.49 6.05 -15.98
C PRO A 122 -0.22 5.46 -14.75
N VAL A 123 -1.05 6.27 -14.09
CA VAL A 123 -1.91 5.90 -12.95
C VAL A 123 -3.33 5.66 -13.43
N ASN A 124 -3.99 4.63 -12.91
CA ASN A 124 -5.40 4.38 -13.17
C ASN A 124 -6.25 4.90 -12.00
N VAL A 125 -7.38 5.53 -12.31
CA VAL A 125 -8.32 6.04 -11.31
C VAL A 125 -9.73 5.62 -11.68
N THR A 126 -10.45 5.04 -10.72
CA THR A 126 -11.86 4.68 -10.85
C THR A 126 -12.64 5.39 -9.75
N ILE A 127 -13.67 6.16 -10.11
CA ILE A 127 -14.55 6.82 -9.16
C ILE A 127 -15.87 6.05 -9.05
N PHE A 128 -16.25 5.73 -7.82
CA PHE A 128 -17.49 5.06 -7.50
C PHE A 128 -18.45 6.04 -6.82
N PRO A 129 -19.69 6.18 -7.34
CA PRO A 129 -20.70 6.92 -6.62
C PRO A 129 -21.15 6.13 -5.37
N PRO A 130 -21.75 6.80 -4.37
CA PRO A 130 -22.10 6.16 -3.09
C PRO A 130 -22.95 4.88 -3.22
N GLU A 131 -23.84 4.82 -4.21
CA GLU A 131 -24.68 3.66 -4.47
C GLU A 131 -23.89 2.40 -4.81
N HIS A 132 -22.74 2.51 -5.49
CA HIS A 132 -21.87 1.35 -5.75
C HIS A 132 -21.30 0.78 -4.45
N PHE A 133 -20.97 1.63 -3.48
CA PHE A 133 -20.41 1.22 -2.20
C PHE A 133 -21.46 0.66 -1.23
N SER A 134 -22.73 0.98 -1.43
CA SER A 134 -23.83 0.44 -0.61
C SER A 134 -23.94 -1.10 -0.66
N LEU A 135 -23.42 -1.71 -1.73
CA LEU A 135 -23.37 -3.16 -1.93
C LEU A 135 -22.00 -3.77 -1.56
N SER A 136 -21.00 -2.94 -1.26
CA SER A 136 -19.66 -3.41 -0.87
C SER A 136 -19.73 -4.08 0.50
N ARG A 137 -19.34 -5.36 0.54
CA ARG A 137 -19.31 -6.14 1.78
C ARG A 137 -17.93 -6.03 2.41
N ILE A 138 -17.90 -6.14 3.74
CA ILE A 138 -16.67 -6.48 4.44
C ILE A 138 -16.35 -7.93 4.07
N GLU A 139 -15.13 -8.17 3.63
CA GLU A 139 -14.64 -9.51 3.25
C GLU A 139 -13.48 -9.91 4.14
N ASP A 140 -13.20 -11.21 4.14
CA ASP A 140 -12.07 -11.82 4.85
C ASP A 140 -10.97 -12.21 3.85
N MET A 141 -9.75 -12.41 4.37
CA MET A 141 -8.66 -12.95 3.56
C MET A 141 -8.79 -14.47 3.43
N ASN A 142 -8.43 -14.99 2.26
CA ASN A 142 -8.43 -16.42 2.00
C ASN A 142 -7.09 -17.05 2.44
N GLY A 143 -7.14 -18.30 2.89
CA GLY A 143 -5.96 -19.08 3.28
C GLY A 143 -5.97 -19.48 4.75
N PHE A 144 -4.82 -19.98 5.22
CA PHE A 144 -4.62 -20.33 6.62
C PHE A 144 -4.26 -19.08 7.44
N CYS A 145 -5.06 -18.78 8.47
CA CYS A 145 -4.77 -17.70 9.40
C CYS A 145 -3.62 -18.11 10.33
N LEU A 146 -2.54 -17.32 10.34
CA LEU A 146 -1.40 -17.56 11.23
C LEU A 146 -1.66 -17.13 12.68
N ASP A 147 -2.65 -16.27 12.92
CA ASP A 147 -2.75 -15.51 14.17
C ASP A 147 -3.08 -16.35 15.41
N GLU A 148 -3.65 -17.56 15.21
CA GLU A 148 -4.01 -18.49 16.29
C GLU A 148 -2.86 -19.43 16.69
N LEU A 149 -1.68 -19.29 16.09
CA LEU A 149 -0.51 -20.09 16.44
C LEU A 149 0.03 -19.69 17.82
N ASP A 150 0.21 -20.67 18.71
CA ASP A 150 0.78 -20.47 20.04
C ASP A 150 2.31 -20.37 19.96
N VAL A 151 2.80 -19.19 19.58
CA VAL A 151 4.23 -18.91 19.41
C VAL A 151 4.70 -17.79 20.33
N ARG A 152 5.88 -17.99 20.93
CA ARG A 152 6.59 -16.91 21.64
C ARG A 152 7.25 -15.97 20.63
N CYS A 153 6.89 -14.69 20.71
CA CYS A 153 7.53 -13.59 19.97
C CYS A 153 8.33 -12.69 20.92
N ASP A 154 9.63 -12.59 20.71
CA ASP A 154 10.56 -11.78 21.50
C ASP A 154 11.42 -10.81 20.67
N GLU A 155 11.27 -10.85 19.34
CA GLU A 155 11.88 -9.92 18.41
C GLU A 155 10.83 -8.94 17.85
N TYR A 156 11.16 -7.65 17.88
CA TYR A 156 10.28 -6.56 17.43
C TYR A 156 11.00 -5.52 16.55
N GLN A 157 12.22 -5.86 16.12
CA GLN A 157 12.92 -5.23 15.01
C GLN A 157 12.98 -6.23 13.86
N VAL A 158 12.83 -5.74 12.62
CA VAL A 158 12.76 -6.61 11.44
C VAL A 158 13.98 -7.53 11.39
N ASN A 159 13.71 -8.83 11.38
CA ASN A 159 14.75 -9.85 11.36
C ASN A 159 14.41 -10.98 10.38
N SER A 160 14.96 -10.91 9.18
CA SER A 160 14.74 -11.92 8.13
C SER A 160 15.37 -13.27 8.46
N SER A 161 16.33 -13.35 9.40
CA SER A 161 16.92 -14.62 9.83
C SER A 161 15.95 -15.51 10.60
N LEU A 162 14.78 -14.99 10.99
CA LEU A 162 13.71 -15.77 11.58
C LEU A 162 13.06 -16.72 10.56
N LEU A 163 13.11 -16.40 9.27
CA LEU A 163 12.46 -17.18 8.22
C LEU A 163 13.15 -18.53 8.03
N THR A 164 12.36 -19.60 8.09
CA THR A 164 12.82 -20.99 7.92
C THR A 164 11.84 -21.80 7.08
N ILE A 165 12.34 -22.88 6.49
CA ILE A 165 11.55 -23.85 5.72
C ILE A 165 11.39 -25.17 6.48
N GLU A 166 10.31 -25.90 6.22
CA GLU A 166 9.97 -27.20 6.80
C GLU A 166 10.61 -28.33 5.99
N GLY A 167 11.91 -28.54 6.21
CA GLY A 167 12.67 -29.61 5.56
C GLY A 167 12.62 -29.53 4.04
N GLU A 168 12.35 -30.66 3.38
CA GLU A 168 12.27 -30.77 1.91
C GLU A 168 10.83 -30.70 1.36
N SER A 169 9.85 -30.37 2.21
CA SER A 169 8.45 -30.28 1.79
C SER A 169 8.25 -29.14 0.78
N VAL A 170 7.44 -29.38 -0.24
CA VAL A 170 7.09 -28.41 -1.29
C VAL A 170 5.59 -28.27 -1.35
N VAL A 171 5.12 -27.04 -1.52
CA VAL A 171 3.71 -26.70 -1.70
C VAL A 171 3.47 -25.95 -3.00
N ASN A 172 2.25 -26.06 -3.51
CA ASN A 172 1.76 -25.34 -4.67
C ASN A 172 0.55 -24.50 -4.24
N ASP A 173 0.52 -23.23 -4.63
CA ASP A 173 -0.57 -22.27 -4.35
C ASP A 173 -0.96 -22.18 -2.86
N TYR A 174 0.00 -22.37 -1.95
CA TYR A 174 -0.27 -22.31 -0.53
C TYR A 174 -0.50 -20.87 -0.10
N SER A 175 -1.64 -20.62 0.54
CA SER A 175 -2.07 -19.27 0.94
C SER A 175 -2.19 -19.17 2.46
N VAL A 176 -1.55 -18.14 3.01
CA VAL A 176 -1.61 -17.77 4.43
C VAL A 176 -1.91 -16.29 4.57
N TYR A 177 -2.44 -15.91 5.73
CA TYR A 177 -2.57 -14.50 6.09
C TYR A 177 -2.39 -14.27 7.58
N SER A 178 -2.12 -13.02 7.94
CA SER A 178 -2.06 -12.54 9.32
C SER A 178 -2.62 -11.13 9.41
N HIS A 179 -3.46 -10.89 10.43
CA HIS A 179 -3.95 -9.55 10.77
C HIS A 179 -2.99 -8.78 11.69
N LEU A 180 -1.85 -9.37 12.04
CA LEU A 180 -0.93 -8.85 13.05
C LEU A 180 0.19 -7.97 12.49
N LEU A 181 0.21 -7.72 11.17
CA LEU A 181 1.17 -6.80 10.57
C LEU A 181 0.96 -5.39 11.15
N LYS A 182 2.00 -4.89 11.81
CA LYS A 182 2.08 -3.52 12.30
C LYS A 182 3.49 -3.00 12.04
N SER A 183 3.59 -1.77 11.56
CA SER A 183 4.84 -1.01 11.45
C SER A 183 4.61 0.40 11.99
N ASN A 184 5.55 1.31 11.77
CA ASN A 184 5.45 2.71 12.13
C ASN A 184 5.73 3.58 10.90
N CYS A 185 5.01 4.69 10.80
CA CYS A 185 5.23 5.65 9.72
C CYS A 185 6.60 6.32 9.93
N PRO A 186 7.49 6.30 8.93
CA PRO A 186 8.87 6.76 9.10
C PRO A 186 8.99 8.25 9.41
N VAL A 187 7.96 9.04 9.09
CA VAL A 187 7.98 10.50 9.31
C VAL A 187 7.31 10.91 10.63
N THR A 188 6.22 10.23 11.02
CA THR A 188 5.40 10.64 12.18
C THR A 188 5.59 9.75 13.40
N GLY A 189 6.18 8.56 13.23
CA GLY A 189 6.28 7.54 14.27
C GLY A 189 4.93 6.91 14.67
N GLN A 190 3.82 7.30 14.04
CA GLN A 190 2.50 6.76 14.35
C GLN A 190 2.38 5.30 13.87
N PRO A 191 1.58 4.45 14.55
CA PRO A 191 1.45 3.03 14.25
C PRO A 191 0.60 2.74 13.01
N ASP A 192 1.17 1.99 12.06
CA ASP A 192 0.48 1.51 10.87
C ASP A 192 -0.02 0.09 11.11
N TRP A 193 -1.27 -0.18 10.74
CA TRP A 193 -1.92 -1.48 10.95
C TRP A 193 -2.30 -2.08 9.61
N GLY A 194 -2.04 -3.37 9.42
CA GLY A 194 -2.36 -4.05 8.18
C GLY A 194 -2.71 -5.51 8.37
N THR A 195 -3.37 -6.06 7.36
CA THR A 195 -3.45 -7.51 7.14
C THR A 195 -2.50 -7.86 6.01
N LEU A 196 -1.66 -8.87 6.22
CA LEU A 196 -0.75 -9.41 5.21
C LEU A 196 -1.29 -10.75 4.72
N ALA A 197 -1.34 -10.94 3.40
CA ALA A 197 -1.55 -12.23 2.78
C ALA A 197 -0.38 -12.59 1.88
N ILE A 198 -0.05 -13.88 1.90
CA ILE A 198 1.04 -14.45 1.13
C ILE A 198 0.49 -15.70 0.46
N THR A 199 0.58 -15.74 -0.87
CA THR A 199 0.32 -16.93 -1.67
C THR A 199 1.60 -17.33 -2.38
N TYR A 200 2.02 -18.59 -2.26
CA TYR A 200 3.28 -19.02 -2.86
C TYR A 200 3.32 -20.51 -3.25
N SER A 201 4.22 -20.81 -4.17
CA SER A 201 4.64 -22.16 -4.56
C SER A 201 6.15 -22.31 -4.35
N GLY A 202 6.60 -23.43 -3.78
CA GLY A 202 8.01 -23.66 -3.44
C GLY A 202 8.22 -24.42 -2.14
N PRO A 203 9.43 -24.39 -1.57
CA PRO A 203 9.71 -24.98 -0.26
C PRO A 203 8.72 -24.49 0.79
N ARG A 204 8.19 -25.40 1.60
CA ARG A 204 7.19 -25.09 2.62
C ARG A 204 7.82 -24.18 3.68
N ILE A 205 7.34 -22.95 3.79
CA ILE A 205 7.74 -22.00 4.83
C ILE A 205 7.14 -22.45 6.16
N ASN A 206 7.92 -22.43 7.23
CA ASN A 206 7.41 -22.75 8.55
C ASN A 206 6.48 -21.63 9.06
N ASN A 207 5.25 -22.00 9.42
CA ASN A 207 4.23 -21.01 9.78
C ASN A 207 4.58 -20.23 11.05
N ASP A 208 5.14 -20.89 12.06
CA ASP A 208 5.56 -20.24 13.31
C ASP A 208 6.67 -19.21 13.07
N SER A 209 7.65 -19.58 12.23
CA SER A 209 8.77 -18.72 11.89
C SER A 209 8.34 -17.52 11.04
N LEU A 210 7.40 -17.73 10.11
CA LEU A 210 6.76 -16.68 9.33
C LEU A 210 5.97 -15.70 10.21
N LEU A 211 5.18 -16.21 11.17
CA LEU A 211 4.44 -15.34 12.09
C LEU A 211 5.39 -14.48 12.93
N LYS A 212 6.48 -15.06 13.47
CA LYS A 212 7.49 -14.30 14.22
C LYS A 212 8.14 -13.22 13.34
N TYR A 213 8.45 -13.54 12.10
CA TYR A 213 8.96 -12.57 11.12
C TYR A 213 7.96 -11.42 10.89
N ILE A 214 6.68 -11.71 10.68
CA ILE A 214 5.63 -10.68 10.52
C ILE A 214 5.55 -9.78 11.76
N VAL A 215 5.59 -10.37 12.97
CA VAL A 215 5.56 -9.64 14.24
C VAL A 215 6.82 -8.79 14.44
N SER A 216 7.96 -9.17 13.86
CA SER A 216 9.21 -8.41 13.97
C SER A 216 9.13 -7.00 13.34
N PHE A 217 8.16 -6.73 12.46
CA PHE A 217 7.90 -5.39 11.91
C PHE A 217 7.34 -4.40 12.94
N ARG A 218 6.90 -4.85 14.12
CA ARG A 218 6.08 -4.09 15.07
C ARG A 218 6.62 -2.70 15.40
N ASN A 219 7.92 -2.54 15.56
CA ASN A 219 8.54 -1.24 15.86
C ASN A 219 9.36 -0.66 14.70
N HIS A 220 9.24 -1.24 13.51
CA HIS A 220 10.01 -0.83 12.33
C HIS A 220 9.41 0.39 11.65
N ASN A 221 10.27 1.31 11.21
CA ASN A 221 9.89 2.55 10.54
C ASN A 221 10.06 2.41 9.03
N GLU A 222 8.97 2.22 8.29
CA GLU A 222 9.04 1.98 6.85
C GLU A 222 7.68 2.28 6.19
N PHE A 223 7.68 2.74 4.94
CA PHE A 223 6.43 2.96 4.20
C PHE A 223 5.74 1.63 3.89
N HIS A 224 4.43 1.65 3.66
CA HIS A 224 3.62 0.43 3.47
C HIS A 224 4.11 -0.36 2.26
N GLU A 225 4.37 0.33 1.17
CA GLU A 225 4.91 -0.19 -0.08
C GLU A 225 6.26 -0.87 0.13
N GLN A 226 7.13 -0.25 0.93
CA GLN A 226 8.47 -0.75 1.23
C GLN A 226 8.44 -1.97 2.15
N CYS A 227 7.54 -1.99 3.14
CA CYS A 227 7.33 -3.18 3.97
C CYS A 227 6.97 -4.39 3.10
N VAL A 228 6.07 -4.23 2.13
CA VAL A 228 5.67 -5.32 1.23
C VAL A 228 6.79 -5.73 0.28
N GLU A 229 7.56 -4.78 -0.25
CA GLU A 229 8.74 -5.08 -1.07
C GLU A 229 9.80 -5.86 -0.29
N ARG A 230 10.07 -5.47 0.97
CA ARG A 230 10.98 -6.18 1.87
C ARG A 230 10.51 -7.60 2.18
N ILE A 231 9.23 -7.77 2.53
CA ILE A 231 8.65 -9.09 2.78
C ILE A 231 8.80 -9.98 1.54
N PHE A 232 8.53 -9.43 0.35
CA PHE A 232 8.72 -10.16 -0.90
C PHE A 232 10.18 -10.60 -1.08
N THR A 233 11.15 -9.69 -0.93
CA THR A 233 12.58 -10.01 -1.13
C THR A 233 13.10 -11.00 -0.09
N ASP A 234 12.68 -10.87 1.17
CA ASP A 234 13.11 -11.74 2.25
C ASP A 234 12.59 -13.16 2.04
N LEU A 235 11.32 -13.33 1.64
CA LEU A 235 10.75 -14.65 1.34
C LEU A 235 11.40 -15.29 0.11
N MET A 236 11.67 -14.52 -0.95
CA MET A 236 12.40 -15.02 -2.12
C MET A 236 13.82 -15.49 -1.74
N THR A 237 14.51 -14.73 -0.88
CA THR A 237 15.91 -14.99 -0.53
C THR A 237 16.06 -16.11 0.50
N HIS A 238 15.32 -16.05 1.60
CA HIS A 238 15.45 -16.97 2.73
C HIS A 238 14.63 -18.26 2.57
N CYS A 239 13.50 -18.20 1.86
CA CYS A 239 12.62 -19.35 1.69
C CYS A 239 12.66 -19.95 0.29
N GLN A 240 13.36 -19.31 -0.65
CA GLN A 240 13.48 -19.76 -2.05
C GLN A 240 12.10 -20.02 -2.70
N ALA A 241 11.11 -19.18 -2.37
CA ALA A 241 9.80 -19.21 -3.03
C ALA A 241 9.98 -19.04 -4.54
N LYS A 242 9.26 -19.84 -5.34
CA LYS A 242 9.37 -19.83 -6.81
C LYS A 242 8.31 -18.96 -7.45
N GLU A 243 7.08 -19.13 -6.99
CA GLU A 243 5.96 -18.25 -7.29
C GLU A 243 5.55 -17.62 -5.98
N LEU A 244 5.40 -16.31 -5.95
CA LEU A 244 5.13 -15.56 -4.73
C LEU A 244 4.26 -14.36 -5.05
N CYS A 245 3.19 -14.18 -4.29
CA CYS A 245 2.41 -12.97 -4.22
C CYS A 245 2.31 -12.53 -2.76
N VAL A 246 2.78 -11.31 -2.48
CA VAL A 246 2.67 -10.65 -1.18
C VAL A 246 1.72 -9.48 -1.34
N TYR A 247 0.66 -9.47 -0.54
CA TYR A 247 -0.39 -8.48 -0.57
C TYR A 247 -0.67 -7.98 0.85
N ALA A 248 -0.45 -6.69 1.10
CA ALA A 248 -0.87 -6.08 2.35
C ALA A 248 -2.07 -5.14 2.13
N ARG A 249 -2.98 -5.13 3.10
CA ARG A 249 -4.11 -4.20 3.17
C ARG A 249 -4.04 -3.41 4.47
N TYR A 250 -3.63 -2.15 4.37
CA TYR A 250 -3.46 -1.28 5.55
C TYR A 250 -4.75 -0.53 5.89
N THR A 251 -4.89 -0.14 7.15
CA THR A 251 -5.96 0.73 7.62
C THR A 251 -5.76 2.15 7.12
N ARG A 252 -6.85 2.89 6.88
CA ARG A 252 -6.75 4.26 6.39
C ARG A 252 -6.10 5.22 7.39
N ARG A 253 -5.43 6.24 6.86
CA ARG A 253 -5.03 7.45 7.59
C ARG A 253 -5.52 8.68 6.85
N GLY A 254 -6.29 9.52 7.55
CA GLY A 254 -6.80 10.76 6.98
C GLY A 254 -7.60 10.57 5.69
N GLY A 255 -8.45 9.54 5.65
CA GLY A 255 -9.35 9.27 4.52
C GLY A 255 -8.77 8.40 3.40
N LEU A 256 -7.51 7.98 3.51
CA LEU A 256 -6.80 7.21 2.48
C LEU A 256 -6.22 5.91 3.05
N ASP A 257 -6.46 4.77 2.39
CA ASP A 257 -5.69 3.54 2.64
C ASP A 257 -4.76 3.20 1.46
N ILE A 258 -3.78 2.34 1.72
CA ILE A 258 -2.81 1.85 0.74
C ILE A 258 -2.77 0.33 0.85
N ASN A 259 -2.84 -0.34 -0.29
CA ASN A 259 -2.87 -1.80 -0.38
C ASN A 259 -1.82 -2.27 -1.40
N PRO A 260 -0.53 -2.35 -1.02
CA PRO A 260 0.53 -2.75 -1.94
C PRO A 260 0.48 -4.24 -2.26
N ILE A 261 0.65 -4.57 -3.54
CA ILE A 261 0.76 -5.94 -4.07
C ILE A 261 2.08 -6.08 -4.81
N ARG A 262 2.83 -7.15 -4.51
CA ARG A 262 4.06 -7.54 -5.19
C ARG A 262 3.99 -9.02 -5.54
N SER A 263 4.21 -9.37 -6.81
CA SER A 263 4.03 -10.73 -7.32
C SER A 263 5.16 -11.11 -8.27
N SER A 264 5.63 -12.35 -8.24
CA SER A 264 6.66 -12.87 -9.16
C SER A 264 6.15 -12.99 -10.60
N SER A 265 4.83 -12.99 -10.80
CA SER A 265 4.15 -13.00 -12.09
C SER A 265 3.15 -11.86 -12.20
N TYR A 266 2.75 -11.53 -13.44
CA TYR A 266 1.73 -10.50 -13.69
C TYR A 266 0.44 -10.83 -12.93
N ILE A 267 -0.08 -9.84 -12.23
CA ILE A 267 -1.36 -9.91 -11.52
C ILE A 267 -2.28 -8.82 -12.03
N ALA A 268 -3.47 -9.21 -12.49
CA ALA A 268 -4.50 -8.23 -12.83
C ALA A 268 -4.93 -7.47 -11.55
N PRO A 269 -5.35 -6.20 -11.66
CA PRO A 269 -5.96 -5.48 -10.54
C PRO A 269 -7.08 -6.32 -9.93
N PRO A 270 -7.08 -6.59 -8.61
CA PRO A 270 -8.11 -7.43 -8.04
C PRO A 270 -9.39 -6.59 -7.93
N ARG A 271 -10.52 -7.24 -7.66
CA ARG A 271 -11.64 -6.51 -7.08
C ARG A 271 -11.16 -5.89 -5.77
N ASN A 272 -11.27 -4.56 -5.61
CA ASN A 272 -10.94 -3.93 -4.34
C ASN A 272 -11.99 -4.35 -3.29
N ILE A 273 -11.57 -5.15 -2.34
CA ILE A 273 -12.40 -5.62 -1.21
C ILE A 273 -12.00 -4.85 0.03
N ARG A 274 -12.91 -4.61 0.98
CA ARG A 274 -12.57 -3.93 2.24
C ARG A 274 -12.58 -4.92 3.39
N LEU A 275 -11.50 -4.97 4.17
CA LEU A 275 -11.45 -5.76 5.41
C LEU A 275 -12.06 -4.99 6.58
N TYR A 276 -12.36 -5.69 7.69
CA TYR A 276 -13.13 -5.12 8.81
C TYR A 276 -12.50 -3.88 9.50
N ARG A 277 -11.18 -3.67 9.37
CA ARG A 277 -10.46 -2.52 9.99
C ARG A 277 -10.22 -1.34 9.03
N GLN A 278 -10.55 -1.48 7.75
CA GLN A 278 -10.17 -0.51 6.73
C GLN A 278 -11.15 0.64 6.58
#